data_AF-A0A3M1QF47-F1
#
_entry.id   AF-A0A3M1QF47-F1
#
_cell.length_a   1.000
_cell.length_b   1.000
_cell.length_c   1.000
_cell.angle_alpha   90.00
_cell.angle_beta   90.00
_cell.angle_gamma   90.00
#
_symmetry.space_group_name_H-M   'P 1'
#
loop_
_entity.id
_entity.type
_entity.pdbx_description
1 polymer ?
#
loop_
_entity_poly.entity_id
_entity_poly.type
_entity_poly.pdbx_seq_one_letter_code
_entity_poly.pdbx_strand_id
1 'polypeptide(L)'
;MVAVGQQNEEVDLASLSGTRKAAILLMAMNQDAAAAVLRRLDRDVVEEVTREIANLDQVAPSLRAAVINEFYNLVMARRYIDMGGMPLARALLMKTLPPEEARKA
;
A
#
# COMPACT_ATOMS: atom_id res chain seq x y z
N MET A 1 -4.16 22.87 30.80
CA MET A 1 -2.88 22.78 30.07
C MET A 1 -2.58 21.30 29.88
N VAL A 2 -2.95 20.73 28.74
CA VAL A 2 -2.59 19.35 28.37
C VAL A 2 -1.71 19.48 27.14
N ALA A 3 -0.43 19.17 27.31
CA ALA A 3 0.52 19.12 26.21
C ALA A 3 0.11 17.94 25.29
N VAL A 4 -0.56 18.24 24.18
CA VAL A 4 -0.70 17.31 23.06
C VAL A 4 0.63 17.32 22.31
N GLY A 5 1.61 16.64 22.89
CA GLY A 5 2.84 16.29 22.21
C GLY A 5 2.62 15.06 21.36
N GLN A 6 1.89 15.18 20.26
CA GLN A 6 2.01 14.20 19.18
C GLN A 6 3.33 14.49 18.48
N GLN A 7 4.40 13.86 18.95
CA GLN A 7 5.61 13.76 18.16
C GLN A 7 5.22 13.00 16.88
N ASN A 8 5.13 13.70 15.76
CA ASN A 8 5.11 13.08 14.44
C ASN A 8 6.45 12.36 14.30
N GLU A 9 6.50 11.07 14.64
CA GLU A 9 7.59 10.21 14.18
C GLU A 9 7.54 10.22 12.66
N GLU A 10 8.48 10.95 12.06
CA GLU A 10 8.68 10.93 10.63
C GLU A 10 9.11 9.51 10.25
N VAL A 11 8.19 8.78 9.60
CA VAL A 11 8.45 7.41 9.19
C VAL A 11 9.39 7.44 7.99
N ASP A 12 10.67 7.18 8.21
CA ASP A 12 11.65 7.03 7.13
C ASP A 12 11.48 5.68 6.42
N LEU A 13 10.58 5.66 5.44
CA LEU A 13 10.35 4.51 4.57
C LEU A 13 11.54 4.20 3.65
N ALA A 14 12.43 5.16 3.35
CA ALA A 14 13.55 4.94 2.44
C ALA A 14 14.64 4.07 3.09
N SER A 15 14.73 4.10 4.42
CA SER A 15 15.63 3.23 5.20
C SER A 15 15.22 1.75 5.20
N LEU A 16 13.98 1.41 4.83
CA LEU A 16 13.45 0.05 4.90
C LEU A 16 13.74 -0.73 3.61
N SER A 17 14.18 -1.98 3.77
CA SER A 17 14.31 -2.90 2.64
C SER A 17 12.95 -3.23 2.01
N GLY A 18 12.96 -3.57 0.72
CA GLY A 18 11.75 -4.01 0.02
C GLY A 18 11.10 -5.23 0.69
N THR A 19 11.91 -6.18 1.15
CA THR A 19 11.47 -7.37 1.88
C THR A 19 10.75 -7.01 3.17
N ARG A 20 11.28 -6.05 3.95
CA ARG A 20 10.64 -5.56 5.18
C ARG A 20 9.31 -4.85 4.88
N LYS A 21 9.26 -4.03 3.84
CA LYS A 21 8.00 -3.40 3.40
C LYS A 21 6.96 -4.44 2.97
N ALA A 22 7.38 -5.47 2.21
CA ALA A 22 6.51 -6.56 1.80
C ALA A 22 5.97 -7.36 3.00
N ALA A 23 6.82 -7.68 3.97
CA ALA A 23 6.42 -8.35 5.21
C ALA A 23 5.36 -7.54 5.98
N ILE A 24 5.61 -6.24 6.19
CA ILE A 24 4.65 -5.32 6.86
C ILE A 24 3.31 -5.27 6.10
N LEU A 25 3.36 -5.18 4.76
CA LEU A 25 2.17 -5.14 3.92
C LEU A 25 1.35 -6.44 4.03
N LEU A 26 1.99 -7.60 4.01
CA LEU A 26 1.34 -8.90 4.16
C LEU A 26 0.71 -9.08 5.54
N MET A 27 1.37 -8.61 6.61
CA MET A 27 0.82 -8.62 7.97
C MET A 27 -0.42 -7.73 8.12
N ALA A 28 -0.60 -6.73 7.25
CA ALA A 28 -1.78 -5.88 7.23
C ALA A 28 -2.98 -6.49 6.47
N MET A 29 -2.76 -7.57 5.73
CA MET A 29 -3.81 -8.30 5.01
C MET A 29 -4.45 -9.37 5.91
N ASN A 30 -5.64 -9.82 5.52
CA ASN A 30 -6.16 -11.06 6.09
C ASN A 30 -5.37 -12.27 5.54
N GLN A 31 -5.53 -13.41 6.20
CA GLN A 31 -4.75 -14.62 5.93
C GLN A 31 -4.93 -15.11 4.47
N ASP A 32 -6.17 -15.07 3.96
CA ASP A 32 -6.47 -15.54 2.60
C ASP A 32 -5.81 -14.66 1.53
N ALA A 33 -5.87 -13.33 1.68
CA ALA A 33 -5.25 -12.40 0.76
C ALA A 33 -3.72 -12.51 0.78
N ALA A 34 -3.11 -12.58 1.97
CA ALA A 34 -1.67 -12.77 2.11
C ALA A 34 -1.21 -14.09 1.46
N ALA A 35 -1.95 -15.18 1.70
CA ALA A 35 -1.67 -16.48 1.08
C ALA A 35 -1.79 -16.44 -0.45
N ALA A 36 -2.81 -15.75 -0.98
CA ALA A 36 -2.99 -15.59 -2.42
C ALA A 36 -1.83 -14.82 -3.06
N VAL A 37 -1.28 -13.80 -2.38
CA VAL A 37 -0.09 -13.07 -2.85
C VAL A 37 1.14 -13.99 -2.83
N LEU A 38 1.43 -14.65 -1.70
CA LEU A 38 2.59 -15.52 -1.54
C LEU A 38 2.62 -16.66 -2.57
N ARG A 39 1.46 -17.24 -2.93
CA ARG A 39 1.34 -18.30 -3.95
C ARG A 39 1.81 -17.87 -5.36
N ARG A 40 1.95 -16.57 -5.62
CA ARG A 40 2.40 -16.04 -6.92
C ARG A 40 3.89 -15.68 -6.95
N LEU A 41 4.59 -15.89 -5.84
CA LEU A 41 6.02 -15.58 -5.71
C LEU A 41 6.85 -16.86 -5.83
N ASP A 42 8.10 -16.70 -6.25
CA ASP A 42 9.07 -17.79 -6.25
C ASP A 42 9.39 -18.25 -4.83
N ARG A 43 9.75 -19.53 -4.69
CA ARG A 43 9.98 -20.19 -3.40
C ARG A 43 10.96 -19.44 -2.51
N ASP A 44 12.05 -18.95 -3.11
CA ASP A 44 13.12 -18.24 -2.38
C ASP A 44 12.60 -16.91 -1.81
N VAL A 45 11.75 -16.21 -2.55
CA VAL A 45 11.12 -14.95 -2.12
C VAL A 45 10.10 -15.21 -1.01
N VAL A 46 9.32 -16.28 -1.12
CA VAL A 46 8.39 -16.68 -0.05
C VAL A 46 9.16 -16.96 1.25
N GLU A 47 10.27 -17.68 1.18
CA GLU A 47 11.11 -17.97 2.35
C GLU A 47 11.69 -16.68 2.96
N GLU A 48 12.22 -15.80 2.12
CA GLU A 48 12.80 -14.52 2.56
C GLU A 48 11.76 -13.65 3.29
N VAL A 49 10.58 -13.47 2.69
CA VAL A 49 9.53 -12.62 3.26
C VAL A 49 8.93 -13.23 4.52
N THR A 50 8.71 -14.55 4.56
CA THR A 50 8.18 -15.22 5.77
C THR A 50 9.18 -15.21 6.92
N ARG A 51 10.48 -15.33 6.62
CA ARG A 51 11.55 -15.13 7.62
C ARG A 51 11.54 -13.71 8.16
N GLU A 52 11.39 -12.71 7.30
CA GLU A 52 11.31 -11.31 7.74
C GLU A 52 10.06 -11.07 8.60
N ILE A 53 8.89 -11.65 8.25
CA ILE A 53 7.69 -11.60 9.10
C ILE A 53 7.96 -12.18 10.49
N ALA A 54 8.67 -13.31 10.57
CA ALA A 54 9.00 -13.94 11.86
C ALA A 54 9.98 -13.11 12.71
N ASN A 55 10.80 -12.26 12.07
CA ASN A 55 11.74 -11.35 12.73
C ASN A 55 11.12 -10.00 13.11
N LEU A 56 9.91 -9.70 12.63
CA LEU A 56 9.19 -8.48 12.98
C LEU A 56 8.42 -8.69 14.29
N ASP A 57 8.72 -7.85 15.27
CA ASP A 57 7.94 -7.75 16.51
C ASP A 57 6.66 -6.91 16.28
N GLN A 58 6.45 -5.90 17.11
CA GLN A 58 5.35 -4.94 17.00
C GLN A 58 5.65 -3.92 15.90
N VAL A 59 4.86 -3.93 14.83
CA VAL A 59 4.89 -2.87 13.81
C VAL A 59 4.03 -1.70 14.27
N ALA A 60 4.64 -0.53 14.46
CA ALA A 60 3.93 0.69 14.83
C ALA A 60 2.79 1.01 13.83
N PRO A 61 1.61 1.45 14.28
CA PRO A 61 0.48 1.75 13.39
C PRO A 61 0.82 2.81 12.32
N SER A 62 1.62 3.82 12.67
CA SER A 62 2.11 4.86 11.76
C SER A 62 2.94 4.28 10.63
N LEU A 63 3.91 3.41 10.95
CA LEU A 63 4.74 2.72 9.98
C LEU A 63 3.92 1.82 9.06
N ARG A 64 3.01 1.02 9.61
CA ARG A 64 2.11 0.16 8.83
C ARG A 64 1.27 0.99 7.86
N ALA A 65 0.68 2.09 8.31
CA ALA A 65 -0.11 2.98 7.45
C ALA A 65 0.74 3.61 6.34
N ALA A 66 1.97 4.01 6.65
CA ALA A 66 2.90 4.58 5.69
C ALA A 66 3.27 3.59 4.58
N VAL A 67 3.58 2.32 4.92
CA VAL A 67 3.86 1.25 3.94
C VAL A 67 2.66 0.97 3.05
N ILE A 68 1.45 0.92 3.61
CA ILE A 68 0.21 0.71 2.84
C ILE A 68 -0.01 1.87 1.85
N ASN A 69 0.17 3.12 2.29
CA ASN A 69 0.02 4.29 1.44
C ASN A 69 1.05 4.33 0.30
N GLU A 70 2.31 3.99 0.59
CA GLU A 70 3.35 3.86 -0.44
C GLU A 70 2.95 2.83 -1.49
N PHE A 71 2.55 1.62 -1.07
CA PHE A 71 2.10 0.57 -1.98
C PHE A 71 0.88 1.01 -2.81
N TYR A 72 -0.12 1.64 -2.19
CA TYR A 72 -1.29 2.15 -2.90
C TYR A 72 -0.90 3.17 -3.99
N ASN A 73 -0.02 4.11 -3.66
CA ASN A 73 0.46 5.12 -4.61
C ASN A 73 1.21 4.48 -5.78
N LEU A 74 2.05 3.48 -5.52
CA LEU A 74 2.73 2.70 -6.57
C LEU A 74 1.74 2.00 -7.50
N VAL A 75 0.71 1.35 -6.93
CA VAL A 75 -0.33 0.68 -7.73
C VAL A 75 -1.12 1.70 -8.55
N MET A 76 -1.50 2.85 -7.98
CA MET A 76 -2.22 3.89 -8.72
C MET A 76 -1.38 4.49 -9.84
N ALA A 77 -0.12 4.82 -9.58
CA ALA A 77 0.80 5.33 -10.59
C ALA A 77 0.91 4.37 -11.79
N ARG A 78 1.06 3.07 -11.50
CA ARG A 78 1.10 2.04 -12.54
C ARG A 78 -0.23 1.89 -13.29
N ARG A 79 -1.36 1.92 -12.58
CA ARG A 79 -2.68 1.90 -13.23
C ARG A 79 -2.91 3.10 -14.15
N TYR A 80 -2.42 4.29 -13.81
CA TYR A 80 -2.55 5.46 -14.67
C TYR A 80 -1.69 5.36 -15.95
N ILE A 81 -0.50 4.75 -15.84
CA ILE A 81 0.32 4.42 -17.01
C ILE A 81 -0.40 3.39 -17.89
N ASP A 82 -0.95 2.34 -17.28
CA ASP A 82 -1.60 1.25 -18.02
C ASP A 82 -2.95 1.65 -18.64
N MET A 83 -3.70 2.59 -18.02
CA MET A 83 -5.00 3.06 -18.53
C MET A 83 -4.89 4.11 -19.63
N GLY A 84 -3.80 4.87 -19.72
CA GLY A 84 -3.71 6.06 -20.58
C GLY A 84 -4.58 7.24 -20.08
N GLY A 85 -4.46 8.41 -20.74
CA GLY A 85 -5.04 9.67 -20.23
C GLY A 85 -6.57 9.74 -20.24
N MET A 86 -7.24 9.11 -21.21
CA MET A 86 -8.71 9.20 -21.33
C MET A 86 -9.47 8.36 -20.30
N PRO A 87 -9.12 7.09 -20.05
CA PRO A 87 -9.75 6.31 -18.99
C PRO A 87 -9.50 6.89 -17.59
N LEU A 88 -8.31 7.48 -17.37
CA LEU A 88 -8.01 8.26 -16.17
C LEU A 88 -8.94 9.49 -16.04
N ALA A 89 -9.03 10.32 -17.08
CA ALA A 89 -9.91 11.49 -17.08
C ALA A 89 -11.37 11.11 -16.78
N ARG A 90 -11.87 10.02 -17.38
CA ARG A 90 -13.20 9.47 -17.07
C ARG A 90 -13.34 9.01 -15.63
N ALA A 91 -12.37 8.28 -15.10
CA ALA A 91 -12.41 7.82 -13.70
C ALA A 91 -12.39 8.99 -12.70
N LEU A 92 -11.68 10.08 -13.03
CA LEU A 92 -11.71 11.31 -12.24
C LEU A 92 -13.07 11.99 -12.32
N LEU A 93 -13.63 12.19 -13.53
CA LEU A 93 -14.95 12.78 -13.73
C LEU A 93 -16.05 12.03 -13.00
N MET A 94 -16.03 10.69 -13.03
CA MET A 94 -17.00 9.86 -12.29
C MET A 94 -16.87 9.97 -10.76
N LYS A 95 -15.71 10.37 -10.24
CA LYS A 95 -15.49 10.58 -8.80
C LYS A 95 -15.79 12.00 -8.34
N THR A 96 -15.81 12.98 -9.24
CA THR A 96 -16.06 14.39 -8.92
C THR A 96 -17.45 14.89 -9.32
N LEU A 97 -18.09 14.29 -10.32
CA LEU A 97 -19.40 14.73 -10.82
C LEU A 97 -20.51 13.70 -10.52
N PRO A 98 -21.77 14.15 -10.43
CA PRO A 98 -22.92 13.26 -10.41
C PRO A 98 -22.95 12.33 -11.65
N PRO A 99 -23.48 11.10 -11.54
CA PRO A 99 -23.37 10.08 -12.60
C PRO A 99 -23.90 10.52 -13.97
N GLU A 100 -24.94 11.35 -13.99
CA GLU A 100 -25.60 11.84 -15.21
C GLU A 100 -24.80 12.94 -15.93
N GLU A 101 -23.94 13.68 -15.20
CA GLU A 101 -23.04 14.67 -15.78
C GLU A 101 -21.75 14.01 -16.27
N ALA A 102 -21.20 13.07 -15.50
CA ALA A 102 -20.00 12.32 -15.85
C ALA A 102 -20.16 11.46 -17.13
N ARG A 103 -21.38 11.02 -17.46
CA ARG A 103 -21.67 10.26 -18.69
C ARG A 103 -21.73 11.11 -19.96
N LYS A 104 -21.93 12.43 -19.82
CA LYS A 104 -22.09 13.37 -20.94
C LYS A 104 -20.79 14.10 -21.32
N ALA A 105 -19.78 14.01 -20.46
CA ALA A 105 -18.42 14.50 -20.67
C ALA A 105 -17.52 13.43 -21.32
#